data_AF-A0A8S0U1E0-F1
#
_entry.id   AF-A0A8S0U1E0-F1
#
_cell.length_a   1.000
_cell.length_b   1.000
_cell.length_c   1.000
_cell.angle_alpha   90.00
_cell.angle_beta   90.00
_cell.angle_gamma   90.00
#
_symmetry.space_group_name_H-M   'P 1'
#
loop_
_entity.id
_entity.type
_entity.pdbx_description
1 polymer ?
#
loop_
_entity_poly.entity_id
_entity_poly.type
_entity_poly.pdbx_seq_one_letter_code
_entity_poly.pdbx_strand_id
1 'polypeptide(L)'
;MSLFWITMLDMLWQSLVLFYVPLFTYRDSTIDIWSMGSLWTIAVVILVNMHLAMDIQRWVVITHISLWGSISITYSCMVVLDSIPVFPNYGTIYHLAKSPAYWLSILLIVVVGLLPRFIFKVLQQIFWPSDIQIAREAEIMSKRPSFLGSKPDRISS
;
A
#
# COMPACT_ATOMS: atom_id res chain seq x y z
N MET A 1 -15.73 -16.00 -7.54
CA MET A 1 -16.77 -15.03 -7.15
C MET A 1 -16.39 -14.22 -5.91
N SER A 2 -15.84 -14.85 -4.85
CA SER A 2 -15.49 -14.14 -3.59
C SER A 2 -14.43 -13.05 -3.74
N LEU A 3 -13.39 -13.26 -4.56
CA LEU A 3 -12.35 -12.25 -4.81
C LEU A 3 -12.91 -10.94 -5.38
N PHE A 4 -13.89 -11.01 -6.28
CA PHE A 4 -14.52 -9.83 -6.86
C PHE A 4 -15.26 -9.00 -5.79
N TRP A 5 -16.07 -9.66 -4.97
CA TRP A 5 -16.82 -9.01 -3.89
C TRP A 5 -15.91 -8.37 -2.85
N ILE A 6 -14.80 -9.02 -2.52
CA ILE A 6 -13.82 -8.51 -1.56
C ILE A 6 -13.10 -7.28 -2.12
N THR A 7 -12.66 -7.33 -3.38
CA THR A 7 -12.05 -6.16 -4.05
C THR A 7 -13.06 -5.00 -4.16
N MET A 8 -14.33 -5.30 -4.41
CA MET A 8 -15.39 -4.28 -4.48
C MET A 8 -15.62 -3.64 -3.11
N LEU A 9 -15.65 -4.43 -2.03
CA LEU A 9 -15.75 -3.93 -0.67
C LEU A 9 -14.52 -3.11 -0.24
N ASP A 10 -13.32 -3.52 -0.64
CA ASP A 10 -12.07 -2.79 -0.41
C ASP A 10 -12.09 -1.41 -1.08
N MET A 11 -12.54 -1.33 -2.34
CA MET A 11 -12.68 -0.06 -3.05
C MET A 11 -13.74 0.85 -2.42
N LEU A 12 -14.86 0.27 -1.96
CA LEU A 12 -15.87 1.01 -1.21
C LEU A 12 -15.31 1.53 0.13
N TRP A 13 -14.51 0.72 0.83
CA TRP A 13 -13.85 1.11 2.08
C TRP A 13 -12.85 2.24 1.86
N GLN A 14 -12.01 2.15 0.84
CA GLN A 14 -11.06 3.22 0.50
C GLN A 14 -11.77 4.53 0.17
N SER A 15 -12.85 4.48 -0.62
CA SER A 15 -13.69 5.65 -0.90
C SER A 15 -14.30 6.24 0.38
N LEU A 16 -14.82 5.38 1.26
CA LEU A 16 -15.38 5.78 2.55
C LEU A 16 -14.33 6.48 3.43
N VAL A 17 -13.13 5.91 3.56
CA VAL A 17 -12.02 6.47 4.34
C VAL A 17 -11.59 7.82 3.76
N LEU A 18 -11.46 7.92 2.43
CA LEU A 18 -11.14 9.17 1.75
C LEU A 18 -12.20 10.26 1.93
N PHE A 19 -13.46 9.87 2.09
CA PHE A 19 -14.56 10.81 2.35
C PHE A 19 -14.64 11.22 3.83
N TYR A 20 -14.54 10.24 4.75
CA TYR A 20 -14.71 10.48 6.18
C TYR A 20 -13.56 11.23 6.81
N VAL A 21 -12.33 11.09 6.31
CA VAL A 21 -11.18 11.71 6.98
C VAL A 21 -11.11 13.22 6.82
N PRO A 22 -11.32 13.80 5.61
CA PRO A 22 -11.52 15.24 5.48
C PRO A 22 -12.65 15.71 6.38
N LEU A 23 -13.76 14.96 6.42
CA LEU A 23 -14.94 15.29 7.23
C LEU A 23 -14.65 15.28 8.74
N PHE A 24 -13.86 14.32 9.22
CA PHE A 24 -13.43 14.23 10.62
C PHE A 24 -12.45 15.34 10.98
N THR A 25 -11.46 15.61 10.11
CA THR A 25 -10.47 16.66 10.33
C THR A 25 -11.10 18.05 10.34
N TYR A 26 -12.16 18.26 9.55
CA TYR A 26 -12.85 19.54 9.45
C TYR A 26 -13.94 19.75 10.52
N ARG A 27 -14.44 18.69 11.15
CA ARG A 27 -15.35 18.82 12.28
C ARG A 27 -14.68 19.47 13.49
N ASP A 28 -13.39 19.23 13.67
CA ASP A 28 -12.64 19.67 14.85
C ASP A 28 -11.81 20.94 14.62
N SER A 29 -11.84 21.56 13.42
CA SER A 29 -10.97 22.71 13.15
C SER A 29 -11.56 23.74 12.18
N THR A 30 -11.48 25.02 12.57
CA THR A 30 -11.74 26.21 11.74
C THR A 30 -10.63 26.43 10.71
N ILE A 31 -10.30 25.40 9.94
CA ILE A 31 -9.25 25.43 8.93
C ILE A 31 -9.85 25.76 7.57
N ASP A 32 -9.14 26.50 6.73
CA ASP A 32 -9.57 26.90 5.40
C ASP A 32 -9.74 25.71 4.43
N ILE A 33 -10.69 25.84 3.48
CA ILE A 33 -11.08 24.80 2.50
C ILE A 33 -9.87 24.33 1.68
N TRP A 34 -8.92 25.25 1.50
CA TRP A 34 -7.66 25.04 0.80
C TRP A 34 -6.70 24.12 1.55
N SER A 35 -6.60 24.27 2.87
CA SER A 35 -5.76 23.41 3.70
C SER A 35 -6.35 21.99 3.77
N MET A 36 -7.69 21.85 3.79
CA MET A 36 -8.34 20.55 3.61
C MET A 36 -7.99 19.91 2.26
N GLY A 37 -8.05 20.68 1.16
CA GLY A 37 -7.70 20.19 -0.16
C GLY A 37 -6.25 19.70 -0.26
N SER A 38 -5.32 20.41 0.39
CA SER A 38 -3.91 19.99 0.48
C SER A 38 -3.75 18.66 1.24
N LEU A 39 -4.37 18.55 2.42
CA LEU A 39 -4.38 17.32 3.22
C LEU A 39 -4.92 16.14 2.43
N TRP A 40 -6.07 16.35 1.79
CA TRP A 40 -6.74 15.32 1.01
C TRP A 40 -5.86 14.85 -0.15
N THR A 41 -5.26 15.78 -0.89
CA THR A 41 -4.38 15.45 -2.02
C THR A 41 -3.19 14.63 -1.58
N ILE A 42 -2.50 15.02 -0.49
CA ILE A 42 -1.33 14.29 0.02
C ILE A 42 -1.74 12.90 0.53
N ALA A 43 -2.87 12.80 1.25
CA ALA A 43 -3.38 11.53 1.75
C ALA A 43 -3.71 10.56 0.61
N VAL A 44 -4.38 11.03 -0.46
CA VAL A 44 -4.68 10.22 -1.67
C VAL A 44 -3.40 9.74 -2.33
N VAL A 45 -2.42 10.63 -2.53
CA VAL A 45 -1.15 10.28 -3.16
C VAL A 45 -0.44 9.20 -2.35
N ILE A 46 -0.32 9.34 -1.04
CA ILE A 46 0.35 8.34 -0.19
C ILE A 46 -0.44 7.03 -0.16
N LEU A 47 -1.76 7.08 -0.08
CA LEU A 47 -2.62 5.89 -0.10
C LEU A 47 -2.45 5.11 -1.40
N VAL A 48 -2.48 5.78 -2.55
CA VAL A 48 -2.25 5.15 -3.87
C VAL A 48 -0.84 4.59 -3.99
N ASN A 49 0.17 5.33 -3.51
CA ASN A 49 1.57 4.88 -3.48
C ASN A 49 1.74 3.60 -2.66
N MET A 50 1.12 3.53 -1.49
CA MET A 50 1.18 2.37 -0.61
C MET A 50 0.32 1.21 -1.14
N HIS A 51 -0.78 1.50 -1.83
CA HIS A 51 -1.56 0.49 -2.56
C HIS A 51 -0.73 -0.16 -3.65
N LEU A 52 -0.03 0.66 -4.45
CA LEU A 52 0.89 0.19 -5.48
C LEU A 52 2.02 -0.65 -4.86
N ALA A 53 2.61 -0.18 -3.76
CA ALA A 53 3.65 -0.90 -3.03
C ALA A 53 3.14 -2.26 -2.52
N MET A 54 1.87 -2.35 -2.12
CA MET A 54 1.25 -3.59 -1.70
C MET A 54 0.97 -4.53 -2.88
N ASP A 55 0.57 -4.02 -4.06
CA ASP A 55 0.38 -4.86 -5.25
C ASP A 55 1.70 -5.43 -5.78
N ILE A 56 2.80 -4.71 -5.61
CA ILE A 56 4.13 -5.17 -6.00
C ILE A 56 4.60 -6.30 -5.07
N GLN A 57 4.58 -7.54 -5.56
CA GLN A 57 5.08 -8.70 -4.83
C GLN A 57 6.62 -8.81 -4.79
N ARG A 58 7.33 -8.09 -5.68
CA ARG A 58 8.80 -8.06 -5.74
C ARG A 58 9.28 -6.64 -5.60
N TRP A 59 9.88 -6.30 -4.46
CA TRP A 59 10.46 -4.98 -4.25
C TRP A 59 11.64 -4.76 -5.20
N VAL A 60 11.44 -3.90 -6.20
CA VAL A 60 12.47 -3.52 -7.18
C VAL A 60 12.82 -2.06 -6.95
N VAL A 61 14.08 -1.69 -7.10
CA VAL A 61 14.56 -0.29 -6.91
C VAL A 61 13.72 0.72 -7.72
N ILE A 62 13.21 0.32 -8.90
CA ILE A 62 12.32 1.13 -9.74
C ILE A 62 11.06 1.57 -9.00
N THR A 63 10.45 0.70 -8.21
CA THR A 63 9.20 1.01 -7.50
C THR A 63 9.46 1.96 -6.34
N HIS A 64 10.64 1.85 -5.73
CA HIS A 64 11.11 2.80 -4.72
C HIS A 64 11.30 4.19 -5.32
N ILE A 65 12.01 4.29 -6.45
CA ILE A 65 12.22 5.56 -7.14
C ILE A 65 10.88 6.19 -7.55
N SER A 66 9.93 5.39 -8.05
CA SER A 66 8.60 5.90 -8.41
C SER A 66 7.83 6.42 -7.20
N LEU A 67 7.94 5.75 -6.05
CA LEU A 67 7.28 6.14 -4.81
C LEU A 67 7.80 7.50 -4.31
N TRP A 68 9.12 7.61 -4.18
CA TRP A 68 9.76 8.86 -3.75
C TRP A 68 9.58 9.98 -4.76
N GLY A 69 9.64 9.66 -6.05
CA GLY A 69 9.39 10.60 -7.14
C GLY A 69 7.99 11.19 -7.06
N SER A 70 6.97 10.36 -6.85
CA SER A 70 5.58 10.82 -6.69
C SER A 70 5.42 11.75 -5.49
N ILE A 71 5.96 11.37 -4.33
CA ILE A 71 5.90 12.21 -3.12
C ILE A 71 6.61 13.55 -3.33
N SER A 72 7.80 13.51 -3.94
CA SER A 72 8.61 14.71 -4.21
C SER A 72 7.91 15.67 -5.17
N ILE A 73 7.30 15.15 -6.25
CA ILE A 73 6.56 15.95 -7.23
C ILE A 73 5.32 16.58 -6.58
N THR A 74 4.55 15.81 -5.82
CA THR A 74 3.37 16.33 -5.11
C THR A 74 3.74 17.42 -4.10
N TYR A 75 4.81 17.21 -3.34
CA TYR A 75 5.31 18.22 -2.40
C TYR A 75 5.77 19.48 -3.13
N SER A 76 6.53 19.32 -4.23
CA SER A 76 6.99 20.46 -5.04
C SER A 76 5.82 21.25 -5.63
N CYS A 77 4.79 20.58 -6.15
CA CYS A 77 3.57 21.21 -6.66
C CYS A 77 2.84 21.98 -5.55
N MET A 78 2.71 21.40 -4.35
CA MET A 78 2.12 22.07 -3.20
C MET A 78 2.89 23.34 -2.79
N VAL A 79 4.23 23.28 -2.74
CA VAL A 79 5.07 24.45 -2.43
C VAL A 79 4.91 25.55 -3.48
N VAL A 80 4.83 25.18 -4.77
CA VAL A 80 4.59 26.14 -5.85
C VAL A 80 3.22 26.79 -5.71
N LEU A 81 2.17 26.01 -5.41
CA LEU A 81 0.82 26.53 -5.18
C LEU A 81 0.74 27.46 -3.95
N ASP A 82 1.45 27.12 -2.86
CA ASP A 82 1.53 27.93 -1.64
C ASP A 82 2.31 29.24 -1.86
N SER A 83 3.25 29.23 -2.80
CA SER A 83 4.05 30.41 -3.18
C SER A 83 3.28 31.42 -4.03
N ILE A 84 2.06 31.09 -4.49
CA ILE A 84 1.23 32.00 -5.28
C ILE A 84 0.46 32.93 -4.31
N PRO A 85 0.76 34.25 -4.30
CA PRO A 85 0.18 35.20 -3.35
C PRO A 85 -1.32 35.49 -3.56
N VAL A 86 -1.94 34.90 -4.58
CA VAL A 86 -3.39 34.97 -4.85
C VAL A 86 -4.18 34.03 -3.92
N PHE A 87 -3.53 33.01 -3.34
CA PHE A 87 -4.17 32.14 -2.36
C PHE A 87 -3.95 32.67 -0.94
N PRO A 88 -4.95 32.58 -0.04
CA PRO A 88 -4.85 33.04 1.36
C PRO A 88 -3.84 32.22 2.21
N ASN A 89 -3.11 31.31 1.58
CA ASN A 89 -2.35 30.23 2.21
C ASN A 89 -0.86 30.52 2.40
N TYR A 90 -0.39 31.75 2.14
CA TYR A 90 1.04 32.07 2.22
C TYR A 90 1.64 31.67 3.57
N GLY A 91 2.37 30.54 3.62
CA GLY A 91 3.01 30.03 4.84
C GLY A 91 2.17 29.08 5.71
N THR A 92 0.90 28.82 5.38
CA THR A 92 0.04 27.91 6.16
C THR A 92 0.50 26.47 6.02
N ILE A 93 0.93 26.06 4.81
CA ILE A 93 1.49 24.72 4.59
C ILE A 93 2.75 24.47 5.42
N TYR A 94 3.59 25.47 5.66
CA TYR A 94 4.77 25.32 6.52
C TYR A 94 4.39 25.04 7.98
N HIS A 95 3.34 25.70 8.47
CA HIS A 95 2.84 25.47 9.83
C HIS A 95 2.17 24.10 9.96
N LEU A 96 1.40 23.71 8.94
CA LEU A 96 0.73 22.41 8.88
C LEU A 96 1.71 21.24 8.73
N ALA A 97 2.70 21.37 7.85
CA ALA A 97 3.74 20.37 7.63
C ALA A 97 4.63 20.19 8.87
N LYS A 98 4.76 21.21 9.72
CA LYS A 98 5.44 21.11 11.02
C LYS A 98 4.58 20.43 12.09
N SER A 99 3.27 20.38 11.92
CA SER A 99 2.37 19.75 12.87
C SER A 99 2.46 18.22 12.81
N PRO A 100 2.85 17.53 13.89
CA PRO A 100 2.89 16.07 13.91
C PRO A 100 1.49 15.45 13.78
N ALA A 101 0.44 16.16 14.24
CA ALA A 101 -0.94 15.71 14.10
C ALA A 101 -1.38 15.56 12.63
N TYR A 102 -0.84 16.40 11.74
CA TYR A 102 -1.09 16.32 10.30
C TYR A 102 -0.55 15.01 9.72
N TRP A 103 0.71 14.68 10.03
CA TRP A 103 1.35 13.44 9.61
C TRP A 103 0.70 12.20 10.22
N LEU A 104 0.30 12.27 11.49
CA LEU A 104 -0.42 11.17 12.16
C LEU A 104 -1.78 10.91 11.51
N SER A 105 -2.54 11.95 11.16
CA SER A 105 -3.80 11.80 10.43
C SER A 105 -3.58 11.13 9.08
N ILE A 106 -2.58 11.56 8.31
CA ILE A 106 -2.21 10.91 7.04
C ILE A 106 -1.84 9.44 7.26
N LEU A 107 -0.99 9.16 8.25
CA LEU A 107 -0.60 7.78 8.58
C LEU A 107 -1.81 6.93 8.96
N LEU A 108 -2.72 7.49 9.77
CA LEU A 108 -3.96 6.83 10.16
C LEU A 108 -4.83 6.52 8.94
N ILE A 109 -5.01 7.47 8.00
CA ILE A 109 -5.73 7.26 6.74
C ILE A 109 -5.15 6.08 5.97
N VAL A 110 -3.83 6.07 5.83
CA VAL A 110 -3.10 5.04 5.09
C VAL A 110 -3.32 3.69 5.78
N VAL A 111 -3.04 3.60 7.09
CA VAL A 111 -3.21 2.35 7.86
C VAL A 111 -4.65 1.84 7.77
N VAL A 112 -5.65 2.69 8.01
CA VAL A 112 -7.07 2.30 8.00
C VAL A 112 -7.53 1.94 6.58
N GLY A 113 -7.10 2.68 5.56
CA GLY A 113 -7.44 2.42 4.16
C GLY A 113 -6.81 1.15 3.60
N LEU A 114 -5.64 0.74 4.11
CA LEU A 114 -4.93 -0.46 3.68
C LEU A 114 -5.25 -1.70 4.54
N LEU A 115 -5.83 -1.50 5.72
CA LEU A 115 -6.19 -2.56 6.65
C LEU A 115 -6.97 -3.72 6.02
N PRO A 116 -8.10 -3.51 5.28
CA PRO A 116 -8.86 -4.63 4.71
C PRO A 116 -8.03 -5.46 3.72
N ARG A 117 -7.26 -4.79 2.88
CA ARG A 117 -6.39 -5.43 1.88
C ARG A 117 -5.22 -6.17 2.51
N PHE A 118 -4.63 -5.59 3.55
CA PHE A 118 -3.55 -6.21 4.31
C PHE A 118 -4.03 -7.50 5.00
N ILE A 119 -5.18 -7.43 5.69
CA ILE A 119 -5.80 -8.61 6.32
C ILE A 119 -6.09 -9.68 5.27
N PHE A 120 -6.66 -9.29 4.12
CA PHE A 120 -6.96 -10.25 3.05
C PHE A 120 -5.69 -10.91 2.50
N LYS A 121 -4.64 -10.14 2.22
CA LYS A 121 -3.36 -10.67 1.77
C LYS A 121 -2.74 -11.62 2.78
N VAL A 122 -2.75 -11.26 4.06
CA VAL A 122 -2.21 -12.11 5.13
C VAL A 122 -3.03 -13.39 5.27
N LEU A 123 -4.36 -13.32 5.24
CA LEU A 123 -5.23 -14.50 5.27
C LEU A 123 -4.97 -15.42 4.06
N GLN A 124 -4.89 -14.85 2.86
CA GLN A 124 -4.58 -15.60 1.65
C GLN A 124 -3.17 -16.21 1.73
N GLN A 125 -2.19 -15.46 2.23
CA GLN A 125 -0.83 -15.94 2.47
C GLN A 125 -0.70 -16.79 3.75
N ILE A 126 -1.76 -17.09 4.49
CA ILE A 126 -1.75 -18.11 5.56
C ILE A 126 -2.44 -19.38 5.06
N PHE A 127 -3.49 -19.22 4.23
CA PHE A 127 -4.21 -20.34 3.62
C PHE A 127 -3.41 -21.00 2.47
N TRP A 128 -2.83 -20.20 1.57
CA TRP A 128 -2.05 -20.67 0.40
C TRP A 128 -0.60 -21.14 0.67
N PRO A 129 0.18 -20.68 1.66
CA PRO A 129 1.52 -21.22 1.92
C PRO A 129 1.43 -22.66 2.43
N SER A 130 0.35 -23.08 3.09
CA SER A 130 0.16 -24.47 3.48
C SER A 130 0.17 -25.35 2.22
N ASP A 131 -0.58 -24.97 1.19
CA ASP A 131 -0.61 -25.71 -0.08
C ASP A 131 0.71 -25.64 -0.84
N ILE A 132 1.40 -24.48 -0.88
CA ILE A 132 2.69 -24.36 -1.56
C ILE A 132 3.80 -25.10 -0.80
N GLN A 133 3.77 -25.11 0.53
CA GLN A 133 4.73 -25.83 1.36
C GLN A 133 4.48 -27.34 1.29
N ILE A 134 3.22 -27.78 1.30
CA ILE A 134 2.83 -29.18 1.03
C ILE A 134 3.20 -29.58 -0.40
N ALA A 135 2.96 -28.74 -1.41
CA ALA A 135 3.34 -29.04 -2.80
C ALA A 135 4.86 -29.08 -2.98
N ARG A 136 5.60 -28.21 -2.30
CA ARG A 136 7.07 -28.19 -2.31
C ARG A 136 7.64 -29.41 -1.58
N GLU A 137 7.07 -29.78 -0.44
CA GLU A 137 7.42 -31.02 0.27
C GLU A 137 7.05 -32.27 -0.55
N ALA A 138 5.91 -32.27 -1.25
CA ALA A 138 5.51 -33.34 -2.16
C ALA A 138 6.43 -33.44 -3.39
N GLU A 139 6.91 -32.32 -3.95
CA GLU A 139 7.87 -32.32 -5.06
C GLU A 139 9.26 -32.82 -4.62
N ILE A 140 9.72 -32.43 -3.42
CA ILE A 140 10.98 -32.90 -2.83
C ILE A 140 10.91 -34.42 -2.55
N MET A 141 9.79 -34.93 -2.05
CA MET A 141 9.59 -36.37 -1.86
C MET A 141 9.45 -37.12 -3.19
N SER A 142 8.75 -36.56 -4.17
CA SER A 142 8.55 -37.17 -5.49
C SER A 142 9.82 -37.25 -6.34
N LYS A 143 10.80 -36.36 -6.16
CA LYS A 143 12.09 -36.43 -6.88
C LYS A 143 13.08 -37.44 -6.29
N ARG A 144 12.82 -37.99 -5.09
CA ARG A 144 13.72 -38.92 -4.39
C ARG A 144 13.65 -40.42 -4.78
N PRO A 145 12.68 -40.99 -5.53
CA PRO A 145 12.67 -42.44 -5.79
C PRO A 145 13.52 -42.91 -6.98
N SER A 146 13.93 -42.06 -7.92
CA SER A 146 14.56 -42.51 -9.17
C SER A 146 16.08 -42.74 -9.09
N PHE A 147 16.75 -42.32 -8.01
CA PHE A 147 18.21 -42.47 -7.86
C PHE A 147 18.67 -43.78 -7.20
N LEU A 148 17.76 -44.61 -6.68
CA LEU A 148 18.10 -45.87 -5.99
C LEU A 148 17.66 -47.14 -6.76
N GLY A 149 17.05 -47.00 -7.94
CA GLY A 149 16.40 -48.12 -8.65
C GLY A 149 17.10 -48.66 -9.90
N SER A 150 18.17 -48.05 -10.43
CA SER A 150 18.84 -48.54 -11.65
C SER A 150 20.34 -48.77 -11.45
N LYS A 151 20.68 -49.81 -10.71
CA LYS A 151 21.94 -50.52 -10.95
C LYS A 151 21.58 -51.98 -11.28
N PRO A 152 21.32 -52.32 -12.55
CA PRO A 152 21.38 -53.72 -12.96
C PRO A 152 22.86 -54.08 -12.96
N ASP A 153 23.24 -55.00 -12.08
CA ASP A 153 24.58 -55.57 -12.01
C ASP A 153 24.93 -56.23 -13.35
N ARG A 154 25.56 -55.43 -14.21
CA ARG A 154 26.33 -55.88 -15.35
C ARG A 154 27.74 -56.17 -14.82
N ILE A 155 28.17 -57.42 -14.97
CA ILE A 155 29.54 -57.98 -15.10
C ILE A 155 29.45 -59.41 -14.54
N SER A 156 29.12 -60.44 -15.33
CA SER A 156 30.02 -61.20 -16.22
C SER A 156 31.33 -61.66 -15.56
N SER A 157 31.31 -62.84 -14.92
CA SER A 157 32.23 -63.97 -15.15
C SER A 157 31.92 -65.10 -14.19
#